data_AF-A0A7W0ZY47-F1
#
_entry.id   AF-A0A7W0ZY47-F1
#
_cell.length_a   1.000
_cell.length_b   1.000
_cell.length_c   1.000
_cell.angle_alpha   90.00
_cell.angle_beta   90.00
_cell.angle_gamma   90.00
#
_symmetry.space_group_name_H-M   'P 1'
#
loop_
_entity.id
_entity.type
_entity.pdbx_description
1 polymer ?
#
loop_
_entity_poly.entity_id
_entity_poly.type
_entity_poly.pdbx_seq_one_letter_code
_entity_poly.pdbx_strand_id
1 'polypeptide(L)'
;MSKLDVYLRSIEKFGASGAVLSSGQPVLLRFPGGDRSATQVTPHDQLVILVREVAPPAALDQIDAQRPTRFEVDSQGIRYSLTVQPRPNAWQVAIEPAAAPAAPPSRPTPMPRAATPAPVADSDMLIERGQYDGGAASVTTASGSTFLDQLTTQARGSRATDIFLATGSPPILRAGGQLSAANDRPTDSDLLSRELGIVAPAEARAAWSEQGAATFAYGDGAGRIRATLGRDERGPRASLRLLHGEGPPLERLGLGAAVEWLEGRGLIVIAGPSGAGKTTTLAALVRALGDRRKMVVTLEDPIEIVHAAPSISQCAVGNHVATFRSGVGFAMREGADAIVIGTVTTEDAAAAVIDALAGGHLVLATVPAPSARVAIEHMLDRLPAGQRETARALCTDQLLGTVTPVVAKNGNRTFEVGGLGGGS
;
A
#
# COMPACT_ATOMS: atom_id res chain seq x y z
N MET A 1 -5.36 21.29 14.74
CA MET A 1 -5.61 19.91 15.20
C MET A 1 -6.15 20.01 16.61
N SER A 2 -7.33 19.44 16.85
CA SER A 2 -7.87 19.41 18.20
C SER A 2 -6.96 18.55 19.08
N LYS A 3 -6.88 18.81 20.38
CA LYS A 3 -6.11 17.93 21.28
C LYS A 3 -6.71 16.51 21.35
N LEU A 4 -7.97 16.35 20.94
CA LEU A 4 -8.67 15.06 20.84
C LEU A 4 -8.08 14.19 19.73
N ASP A 5 -7.58 14.78 18.64
CA ASP A 5 -7.01 14.08 17.49
C ASP A 5 -5.78 13.21 17.84
N VAL A 6 -5.10 13.50 18.96
CA VAL A 6 -3.97 12.68 19.44
C VAL A 6 -4.45 11.34 20.00
N TYR A 7 -5.57 11.34 20.71
CA TYR A 7 -6.16 10.13 21.28
C TYR A 7 -6.90 9.33 20.20
N LEU A 8 -7.59 10.00 19.27
CA LEU A 8 -8.24 9.35 18.13
C LEU A 8 -7.22 8.63 17.23
N ARG A 9 -6.10 9.29 16.91
CA ARG A 9 -4.98 8.63 16.20
C ARG A 9 -4.39 7.46 16.96
N SER A 10 -4.38 7.50 18.30
CA SER A 10 -3.92 6.36 19.10
C SER A 10 -4.89 5.18 19.04
N ILE A 11 -6.20 5.44 19.08
CA ILE A 11 -7.24 4.42 18.90
C ILE A 11 -7.05 3.74 17.53
N GLU A 12 -6.90 4.51 16.45
CA GLU A 12 -6.68 4.00 15.10
C GLU A 12 -5.34 3.26 14.96
N LYS A 13 -4.24 3.87 15.41
CA LYS A 13 -2.88 3.31 15.33
C LYS A 13 -2.76 1.95 15.99
N PHE A 14 -3.42 1.76 17.13
CA PHE A 14 -3.35 0.49 17.86
C PHE A 14 -4.46 -0.49 17.47
N GLY A 15 -5.43 -0.09 16.64
CA GLY A 15 -6.60 -0.91 16.33
C GLY A 15 -7.53 -1.11 17.53
N ALA A 16 -7.58 -0.12 18.43
CA ALA A 16 -8.46 -0.16 19.59
C ALA A 16 -9.91 0.11 19.16
N SER A 17 -10.86 -0.54 19.81
CA SER A 17 -12.30 -0.29 19.61
C SER A 17 -12.78 0.98 20.34
N GLY A 18 -11.91 1.62 21.11
CA GLY A 18 -12.18 2.86 21.84
C GLY A 18 -11.10 3.17 22.86
N ALA A 19 -11.27 4.27 23.60
CA ALA A 19 -10.40 4.63 24.71
C ALA A 19 -11.19 5.17 25.90
N VAL A 20 -10.64 5.01 27.09
CA VAL A 20 -11.12 5.64 28.32
C VAL A 20 -10.00 6.51 28.88
N LEU A 21 -10.28 7.80 29.00
CA LEU A 21 -9.40 8.78 29.62
C LEU A 21 -9.94 9.08 31.02
N SER A 22 -9.11 8.86 32.03
CA SER A 22 -9.43 9.15 33.43
C SER A 22 -8.44 10.18 33.97
N SER A 23 -8.94 11.17 34.71
CA SER A 23 -8.13 12.28 35.23
C SER A 23 -6.90 11.78 36.01
N GLY A 24 -5.70 12.11 35.53
CA GLY A 24 -4.44 11.75 36.17
C GLY A 24 -4.10 10.25 36.14
N GLN A 25 -4.77 9.48 35.29
CA GLN A 25 -4.51 8.05 35.10
C GLN A 25 -4.01 7.74 33.69
N PRO A 26 -3.33 6.60 33.48
CA PRO A 26 -2.96 6.13 32.16
C PRO A 26 -4.19 5.96 31.26
N VAL A 27 -4.08 6.37 30.00
CA VAL A 27 -5.14 6.17 29.00
C VAL A 27 -5.34 4.68 28.78
N LEU A 28 -6.58 4.24 28.85
CA LEU A 28 -6.93 2.83 28.69
C LEU A 28 -7.55 2.62 27.31
N LEU A 29 -6.87 1.86 26.46
CA LEU A 29 -7.32 1.51 25.12
C LEU A 29 -8.12 0.21 25.19
N ARG A 30 -9.32 0.22 24.60
CA ARG A 30 -10.22 -0.94 24.59
C ARG A 30 -9.93 -1.82 23.38
N PHE A 31 -9.87 -3.13 23.59
CA PHE A 31 -9.74 -4.11 22.53
C PHE A 31 -10.74 -5.25 22.73
N PRO A 32 -11.13 -5.97 21.66
CA PRO A 32 -11.96 -7.18 21.78
C PRO A 32 -11.36 -8.25 22.70
N GLY A 33 -10.03 -8.28 22.85
CA GLY A 33 -9.30 -9.21 23.72
C GLY A 33 -8.99 -8.69 25.14
N GLY A 34 -9.54 -7.54 25.53
CA GLY A 34 -9.32 -6.92 26.85
C GLY A 34 -8.55 -5.59 26.79
N ASP A 35 -8.76 -4.78 27.82
CA ASP A 35 -8.26 -3.41 27.89
C ASP A 35 -6.74 -3.34 28.15
N ARG A 36 -6.06 -2.39 27.52
CA ARG A 36 -4.61 -2.17 27.70
C ARG A 36 -4.32 -0.72 28.06
N SER A 37 -3.48 -0.53 29.07
CA SER A 37 -3.04 0.80 29.49
C SER A 37 -1.90 1.31 28.59
N ALA A 38 -2.07 2.51 28.04
CA ALA A 38 -1.01 3.25 27.38
C ALA A 38 -0.13 3.97 28.42
N THR A 39 1.11 4.30 28.06
CA THR A 39 2.04 5.03 28.93
C THR A 39 1.68 6.51 29.12
N GLN A 40 0.81 7.05 28.26
CA GLN A 40 0.36 8.43 28.31
C GLN A 40 -0.65 8.62 29.45
N VAL A 41 -0.43 9.64 30.28
CA VAL A 41 -1.34 10.08 31.35
C VAL A 41 -1.93 11.43 30.97
N THR A 42 -3.22 11.63 31.20
CA THR A 42 -3.90 12.91 30.93
C THR A 42 -4.25 13.59 32.26
N PRO A 43 -3.57 14.69 32.63
CA PRO A 43 -3.93 15.53 33.78
C PRO A 43 -5.39 16.01 33.72
N HIS A 44 -5.98 16.27 34.90
CA HIS A 44 -7.39 16.64 35.02
C HIS A 44 -7.74 17.93 34.23
N ASP A 45 -6.93 18.96 34.38
CA ASP A 45 -7.03 20.23 33.67
C ASP A 45 -6.96 20.05 32.15
N GLN A 46 -6.04 19.20 31.67
CA GLN A 46 -5.92 18.88 30.26
C GLN A 46 -7.14 18.12 29.72
N LEU A 47 -7.74 17.23 30.53
CA LEU A 47 -8.95 16.50 30.17
C LEU A 47 -10.19 17.40 30.12
N VAL A 48 -10.29 18.39 31.03
CA VAL A 48 -11.36 19.39 31.01
C VAL A 48 -11.25 20.26 29.76
N ILE A 49 -10.04 20.74 29.42
CA ILE A 49 -9.80 21.52 28.20
C ILE A 49 -10.19 20.71 26.96
N LEU A 50 -9.79 19.44 26.90
CA LEU A 50 -10.07 18.53 25.80
C LEU A 50 -11.57 18.42 25.51
N VAL A 51 -12.37 18.17 26.55
CA VAL A 51 -13.81 17.97 26.43
C VAL A 51 -14.49 19.29 26.06
N ARG A 52 -14.09 20.41 26.68
CA ARG A 52 -14.72 21.71 26.41
C ARG A 52 -14.44 22.24 25.00
N GLU A 53 -13.33 21.84 24.38
CA GLU A 53 -12.98 22.21 23.01
C GLU A 53 -13.93 21.60 21.97
N VAL A 54 -14.48 20.41 22.25
CA VAL A 54 -15.27 19.62 21.29
C VAL A 54 -16.75 19.47 21.67
N ALA A 55 -17.13 19.79 22.90
CA ALA A 55 -18.50 19.62 23.39
C ALA A 55 -19.43 20.73 22.85
N PRO A 56 -20.63 20.38 22.34
CA PRO A 56 -21.62 21.38 21.97
C PRO A 56 -22.16 22.13 23.19
N PRO A 57 -22.68 23.37 23.04
CA PRO A 57 -23.14 24.19 24.17
C PRO A 57 -24.12 23.49 25.13
N ALA A 58 -25.10 22.75 24.58
CA ALA A 58 -26.08 22.01 25.38
C ALA A 58 -25.47 20.84 26.20
N ALA A 59 -24.31 20.32 25.78
CA ALA A 59 -23.57 19.31 26.53
C ALA A 59 -22.72 19.94 27.63
N LEU A 60 -22.15 21.13 27.38
CA LEU A 60 -21.40 21.89 28.39
C LEU A 60 -22.27 22.25 29.60
N ASP A 61 -23.50 22.70 29.36
CA ASP A 61 -24.45 23.03 30.44
C ASP A 61 -24.74 21.82 31.35
N GLN A 62 -24.83 20.62 30.77
CA GLN A 62 -25.07 19.38 31.52
C GLN A 62 -23.83 18.92 32.28
N ILE A 63 -22.65 19.07 31.68
CA ILE A 63 -21.36 18.75 32.30
C ILE A 63 -21.08 19.68 33.49
N ASP A 64 -21.41 20.97 33.35
CA ASP A 64 -21.27 21.98 34.42
C ASP A 64 -22.24 21.71 35.57
N ALA A 65 -23.42 21.13 35.28
CA ALA A 65 -24.34 20.60 36.27
C ALA A 65 -23.95 19.21 36.84
N GLN A 66 -22.73 18.73 36.57
CA GLN A 66 -22.20 17.42 36.97
C GLN A 66 -23.04 16.21 36.53
N ARG A 67 -23.69 16.30 35.36
CA ARG A 67 -24.48 15.20 34.80
C ARG A 67 -23.69 14.42 33.75
N PRO A 68 -23.76 13.08 33.73
CA PRO A 68 -23.20 12.28 32.66
C PRO A 68 -23.80 12.68 31.31
N THR A 69 -22.95 12.96 30.33
CA THR A 69 -23.37 13.54 29.05
C THR A 69 -22.70 12.79 27.90
N ARG A 70 -23.45 12.50 26.84
CA ARG A 70 -22.95 11.86 25.62
C ARG A 70 -23.20 12.75 24.42
N PHE A 71 -22.20 12.90 23.55
CA PHE A 71 -22.30 13.66 22.31
C PHE A 71 -21.39 13.08 21.24
N GLU A 72 -21.59 13.46 19.98
CA GLU A 72 -20.81 12.98 18.84
C GLU A 72 -19.86 14.06 18.33
N VAL A 73 -18.69 13.63 17.85
CA VAL A 73 -17.67 14.49 17.25
C VAL A 73 -17.20 13.83 15.96
N ASP A 74 -17.19 14.59 14.86
CA ASP A 74 -16.58 14.15 13.61
C ASP A 74 -15.11 14.56 13.59
N SER A 75 -14.21 13.61 13.33
CA SER A 75 -12.78 13.90 13.10
C SER A 75 -12.27 13.05 11.95
N GLN A 76 -11.65 13.70 10.96
CA GLN A 76 -11.05 13.06 9.77
C GLN A 76 -12.02 12.13 8.99
N GLY A 77 -13.32 12.45 9.00
CA GLY A 77 -14.34 11.67 8.29
C GLY A 77 -14.88 10.47 9.07
N ILE A 78 -14.43 10.24 10.31
CA ILE A 78 -14.95 9.22 11.21
C ILE A 78 -15.70 9.91 12.35
N ARG A 79 -16.91 9.41 12.65
CA ARG A 79 -17.71 9.90 13.76
C ARG A 79 -17.39 9.13 15.02
N TYR A 80 -17.08 9.86 16.08
CA TYR A 80 -16.79 9.31 17.40
C TYR A 80 -17.87 9.75 18.38
N SER A 81 -18.26 8.84 19.27
CA SER A 81 -19.16 9.09 20.38
C SER A 81 -18.37 9.27 21.66
N LEU A 82 -18.48 10.44 22.27
CA LEU A 82 -17.84 10.78 23.53
C LEU A 82 -18.86 10.69 24.66
N THR A 83 -18.55 9.91 25.69
CA THR A 83 -19.35 9.83 26.92
C THR A 83 -18.53 10.39 28.09
N VAL A 84 -18.97 11.51 28.66
CA VAL A 84 -18.30 12.21 29.75
C VAL A 84 -19.03 11.93 31.05
N GLN A 85 -18.31 11.46 32.07
CA GLN A 85 -18.80 11.31 33.44
C GLN A 85 -18.06 12.31 34.34
N PRO A 86 -18.63 13.51 34.56
CA PRO A 86 -18.01 14.50 35.42
C PRO A 86 -18.17 14.10 36.90
N ARG A 87 -17.06 14.10 37.63
CA ARG A 87 -17.01 14.05 39.10
C ARG A 87 -16.01 15.10 39.58
N PRO A 88 -16.17 15.68 40.79
CA PRO A 88 -15.20 16.66 41.31
C PRO A 88 -13.77 16.12 41.23
N ASN A 89 -12.91 16.79 40.43
CA ASN A 89 -11.50 16.45 40.18
C ASN A 89 -11.22 15.04 39.60
N ALA A 90 -12.24 14.32 39.11
CA ALA A 90 -12.10 12.93 38.67
C ALA A 90 -12.99 12.62 37.46
N TRP A 91 -12.81 13.38 36.38
CA TRP A 91 -13.53 13.14 35.12
C TRP A 91 -13.06 11.85 34.47
N GLN A 92 -14.03 11.12 33.91
CA GLN A 92 -13.80 9.99 33.03
C GLN A 92 -14.49 10.26 31.68
N VAL A 93 -13.77 10.03 30.59
CA VAL A 93 -14.25 10.23 29.22
C VAL A 93 -14.02 8.96 28.43
N ALA A 94 -15.11 8.36 27.93
CA ALA A 94 -15.04 7.23 27.01
C ALA A 94 -15.21 7.73 25.57
N ILE A 95 -14.37 7.23 24.67
CA ILE A 95 -14.37 7.53 23.24
C ILE A 95 -14.57 6.21 22.50
N GLU A 96 -15.61 6.13 21.68
CA GLU A 96 -15.92 4.95 20.89
C GLU A 96 -16.33 5.39 19.47
N PRO A 97 -16.04 4.60 18.42
CA PRO A 97 -16.60 4.86 17.09
C PRO A 97 -18.12 4.91 17.17
N ALA A 98 -18.74 5.97 16.65
CA ALA A 98 -20.18 6.02 16.52
C ALA A 98 -20.60 4.98 15.48
N ALA A 99 -21.38 3.97 15.89
CA ALA A 99 -21.90 2.98 14.97
C ALA A 99 -22.71 3.67 13.87
N ALA A 100 -22.56 3.21 12.62
CA ALA A 100 -23.40 3.66 11.52
C ALA A 100 -24.88 3.47 11.92
N PRO A 101 -25.76 4.45 11.71
CA PRO A 101 -27.18 4.29 12.03
C PRO A 101 -27.71 3.08 11.26
N ALA A 102 -28.33 2.15 12.00
CA ALA A 102 -29.02 1.00 11.41
C ALA A 102 -30.09 1.50 10.43
N ALA A 103 -30.05 1.00 9.19
CA ALA A 103 -31.02 1.33 8.17
C ALA A 103 -32.44 0.95 8.64
N PRO A 104 -33.44 1.84 8.53
CA PRO A 104 -34.84 1.46 8.73
C PRO A 104 -35.33 0.56 7.57
N PRO A 105 -36.30 -0.34 7.81
CA PRO A 105 -36.76 -1.28 6.78
C PRO A 105 -37.47 -0.55 5.63
N SER A 106 -37.14 -0.97 4.43
CA SER A 106 -37.60 -0.45 3.14
C SER A 106 -39.11 -0.55 2.92
N ARG A 107 -39.70 0.53 2.39
CA ARG A 107 -40.98 0.53 1.65
C ARG A 107 -40.74 1.03 0.22
N PRO A 108 -41.56 0.59 -0.76
CA PRO A 108 -41.27 0.77 -2.18
C PRO A 108 -41.61 2.17 -2.71
N THR A 109 -40.84 2.55 -3.72
CA THR A 109 -40.85 3.67 -4.70
C THR A 109 -42.18 4.40 -4.98
N PRO A 110 -42.17 5.70 -5.41
CA PRO A 110 -41.68 6.07 -6.75
C PRO A 110 -40.90 7.39 -6.87
N MET A 111 -40.28 7.54 -8.05
CA MET A 111 -39.37 8.58 -8.54
C MET A 111 -39.76 10.04 -8.23
N PRO A 112 -38.77 10.96 -8.20
CA PRO A 112 -39.02 12.27 -8.80
C PRO A 112 -37.90 12.77 -9.72
N ARG A 113 -38.39 13.19 -10.90
CA ARG A 113 -38.10 14.38 -11.71
C ARG A 113 -36.88 15.26 -11.36
N ALA A 114 -36.18 15.64 -12.43
CA ALA A 114 -35.08 16.59 -12.51
C ALA A 114 -35.34 17.93 -11.80
N ALA A 115 -34.29 18.42 -11.11
CA ALA A 115 -34.15 19.81 -10.71
C ALA A 115 -32.76 20.31 -11.14
N THR A 116 -32.78 21.45 -11.83
CA THR A 116 -31.64 22.24 -12.32
C THR A 116 -30.77 22.75 -11.16
N PRO A 117 -29.43 22.81 -11.28
CA PRO A 117 -28.60 23.48 -10.27
C PRO A 117 -28.63 25.01 -10.44
N ALA A 118 -28.70 25.73 -9.33
CA ALA A 118 -28.42 27.17 -9.24
C ALA A 118 -26.91 27.39 -8.95
N PRO A 119 -26.33 28.54 -9.35
CA PRO A 119 -24.89 28.69 -9.50
C PRO A 119 -24.23 28.98 -8.16
N VAL A 120 -23.11 28.30 -7.89
CA VAL A 120 -22.19 28.69 -6.82
C VAL A 120 -21.05 29.48 -7.44
N ALA A 121 -20.81 30.63 -6.81
CA ALA A 121 -19.93 31.70 -7.24
C ALA A 121 -18.45 31.28 -7.31
N ASP A 122 -17.76 31.93 -8.23
CA ASP A 122 -16.32 31.87 -8.46
C ASP A 122 -15.52 31.87 -7.16
N SER A 123 -14.87 30.74 -6.90
CA SER A 123 -13.67 30.70 -6.09
C SER A 123 -12.60 30.12 -7.00
N ASP A 124 -11.64 30.96 -7.39
CA ASP A 124 -10.49 30.61 -8.20
C ASP A 124 -9.83 29.35 -7.66
N MET A 125 -10.17 28.21 -8.29
CA MET A 125 -9.44 26.97 -8.12
C MET A 125 -8.07 27.18 -8.74
N LEU A 126 -7.08 27.47 -7.90
CA LEU A 126 -5.68 27.21 -8.21
C LEU A 126 -5.52 25.70 -8.42
N ILE A 127 -5.68 25.28 -9.68
CA ILE A 127 -5.22 23.97 -10.15
C ILE A 127 -3.71 23.96 -9.88
N GLU A 128 -3.24 23.04 -9.02
CA GLU A 128 -1.82 22.72 -8.88
C GLU A 128 -1.29 22.18 -10.22
N ARG A 129 -0.97 23.09 -11.16
CA ARG A 129 -0.23 22.81 -12.39
C ARG A 129 1.27 22.73 -12.12
N GLY A 130 1.67 22.02 -11.05
CA GLY A 130 3.03 22.08 -10.52
C GLY A 130 3.83 20.78 -10.52
N GLN A 131 3.23 19.61 -10.73
CA GLN A 131 3.96 18.34 -10.52
C GLN A 131 3.78 17.28 -11.62
N TYR A 132 3.09 17.60 -12.71
CA TYR A 132 2.91 16.68 -13.84
C TYR A 132 3.22 17.38 -15.16
N ASP A 133 4.49 17.75 -15.36
CA ASP A 133 4.99 18.02 -16.71
C ASP A 133 5.12 16.69 -17.46
N GLY A 134 3.99 16.26 -18.02
CA GLY A 134 3.93 15.33 -19.14
C GLY A 134 4.29 16.06 -20.43
N GLY A 135 5.58 16.23 -20.68
CA GLY A 135 6.13 16.67 -21.97
C GLY A 135 6.80 15.50 -22.69
N ALA A 136 6.35 15.23 -23.91
CA ALA A 136 6.85 14.16 -24.78
C ALA A 136 8.39 14.09 -24.85
N ALA A 137 8.93 12.87 -24.76
CA ALA A 137 10.24 12.44 -25.21
C ALA A 137 11.39 13.47 -25.11
N SER A 138 11.97 13.59 -23.93
CA SER A 138 13.39 13.93 -23.78
C SER A 138 13.97 13.19 -22.58
N VAL A 139 14.85 12.23 -22.88
CA VAL A 139 15.66 11.52 -21.88
C VAL A 139 16.67 12.51 -21.32
N THR A 140 16.40 13.12 -20.15
CA THR A 140 17.38 13.39 -19.09
C THR A 140 16.66 13.88 -17.82
N THR A 141 16.70 13.11 -16.73
CA THR A 141 16.59 13.65 -15.37
C THR A 141 17.34 12.75 -14.39
N ALA A 142 18.45 13.27 -13.87
CA ALA A 142 19.18 12.76 -12.70
C ALA A 142 18.22 12.50 -11.54
N SER A 143 18.53 11.54 -10.65
CA SER A 143 17.70 11.26 -9.45
C SER A 143 17.64 12.42 -8.45
N GLY A 144 18.28 13.55 -8.76
CA GLY A 144 18.55 14.65 -7.84
C GLY A 144 19.82 14.42 -7.00
N SER A 145 20.34 13.19 -6.95
CA SER A 145 21.55 12.82 -6.22
C SER A 145 22.70 12.49 -7.17
N THR A 146 23.64 13.42 -7.33
CA THR A 146 24.84 13.20 -8.16
C THR A 146 25.67 12.02 -7.67
N PHE A 147 25.74 11.81 -6.34
CA PHE A 147 26.48 10.69 -5.76
C PHE A 147 25.87 9.34 -6.14
N LEU A 148 24.55 9.19 -5.99
CA LEU A 148 23.85 7.96 -6.33
C LEU A 148 23.86 7.72 -7.84
N ASP A 149 23.67 8.76 -8.66
CA ASP A 149 23.69 8.65 -10.12
C ASP A 149 25.05 8.17 -10.67
N GLN A 150 26.16 8.62 -10.06
CA GLN A 150 27.49 8.13 -10.42
C GLN A 150 27.66 6.65 -10.09
N LEU A 151 27.23 6.23 -8.91
CA LEU A 151 27.31 4.83 -8.48
C LEU A 151 26.42 3.92 -9.34
N THR A 152 25.21 4.37 -9.69
CA THR A 152 24.30 3.58 -10.53
C THR A 152 24.79 3.50 -11.97
N THR A 153 25.41 4.56 -12.49
CA THR A 153 26.10 4.55 -13.78
C THR A 153 27.26 3.57 -13.79
N GLN A 154 28.12 3.60 -12.77
CA GLN A 154 29.23 2.66 -12.62
C GLN A 154 28.74 1.22 -12.52
N ALA A 155 27.73 0.97 -11.69
CA ALA A 155 27.13 -0.34 -11.50
C ALA A 155 26.55 -0.91 -12.81
N ARG A 156 25.88 -0.09 -13.63
CA ARG A 156 25.42 -0.49 -14.97
C ARG A 156 26.59 -0.83 -15.89
N GLY A 157 27.64 -0.01 -15.90
CA GLY A 157 28.86 -0.24 -16.68
C GLY A 157 29.54 -1.57 -16.36
N SER A 158 29.50 -2.00 -15.10
CA SER A 158 30.04 -3.28 -14.63
C SER A 158 29.03 -4.44 -14.66
N ARG A 159 27.83 -4.25 -15.22
CA ARG A 159 26.72 -5.22 -15.21
C ARG A 159 26.36 -5.72 -13.80
N ALA A 160 26.48 -4.84 -12.81
CA ALA A 160 26.03 -5.12 -11.46
C ALA A 160 24.50 -5.12 -11.38
N THR A 161 23.94 -5.91 -10.47
CA THR A 161 22.50 -5.99 -10.17
C THR A 161 22.11 -5.22 -8.93
N ASP A 162 23.03 -5.11 -7.97
CA ASP A 162 22.79 -4.49 -6.67
C ASP A 162 24.00 -3.63 -6.25
N ILE A 163 23.72 -2.54 -5.55
CA ILE A 163 24.68 -1.65 -4.88
C ILE A 163 24.37 -1.68 -3.39
N PHE A 164 25.37 -1.86 -2.55
CA PHE A 164 25.25 -1.81 -1.10
C PHE A 164 26.06 -0.65 -0.56
N LEU A 165 25.42 0.16 0.26
CA LEU A 165 25.97 1.36 0.90
C LEU A 165 25.84 1.20 2.41
N ALA A 166 26.93 1.49 3.12
CA ALA A 166 26.95 1.52 4.58
C ALA A 166 27.98 2.55 5.04
N THR A 167 27.64 3.30 6.09
CA THR A 167 28.55 4.26 6.71
C THR A 167 29.89 3.61 7.08
N GLY A 168 30.99 4.31 6.77
CA GLY A 168 32.35 3.88 7.05
C GLY A 168 32.85 2.72 6.18
N SER A 169 32.07 2.28 5.19
CA SER A 169 32.47 1.24 4.23
C SER A 169 32.48 1.77 2.80
N PRO A 170 33.38 1.25 1.93
CA PRO A 170 33.29 1.53 0.51
C PRO A 170 31.98 0.98 -0.08
N PRO A 171 31.38 1.65 -1.08
CA PRO A 171 30.25 1.10 -1.81
C PRO A 171 30.59 -0.26 -2.42
N ILE A 172 29.71 -1.25 -2.26
CA ILE A 172 29.90 -2.60 -2.79
C ILE A 172 28.91 -2.86 -3.93
N LEU A 173 29.40 -3.37 -5.05
CA LEU A 173 28.62 -3.78 -6.21
C LEU A 173 28.49 -5.30 -6.23
N ARG A 174 27.32 -5.81 -6.63
CA ARG A 174 27.10 -7.22 -6.94
C ARG A 174 26.99 -7.43 -8.43
N ALA A 175 27.91 -8.15 -9.06
CA ALA A 175 27.85 -8.54 -10.46
C ALA A 175 28.04 -10.05 -10.60
N GLY A 176 27.16 -10.74 -11.32
CA GLY A 176 27.23 -12.20 -11.49
C GLY A 176 27.23 -12.99 -10.17
N GLY A 177 26.63 -12.44 -9.11
CA GLY A 177 26.62 -13.03 -7.76
C GLY A 177 27.87 -12.74 -6.92
N GLN A 178 28.92 -12.15 -7.49
CA GLN A 178 30.14 -11.76 -6.78
C GLN A 178 30.06 -10.32 -6.26
N LEU A 179 30.66 -10.07 -5.10
CA LEU A 179 30.74 -8.74 -4.49
C LEU A 179 32.11 -8.13 -4.75
N SER A 180 32.14 -6.85 -5.14
CA SER A 180 33.37 -6.09 -5.36
C SER A 180 33.18 -4.64 -4.93
N ALA A 181 34.23 -4.00 -4.42
CA ALA A 181 34.17 -2.59 -4.08
C ALA A 181 34.10 -1.74 -5.35
N ALA A 182 33.22 -0.74 -5.37
CA ALA A 182 33.14 0.22 -6.47
C ALA A 182 34.36 1.14 -6.49
N ASN A 183 34.90 1.44 -5.31
CA ASN A 183 36.12 2.22 -5.07
C ASN A 183 36.60 1.95 -3.63
N ASP A 184 37.78 2.46 -3.27
CA ASP A 184 38.36 2.25 -1.94
C ASP A 184 37.97 3.31 -0.90
N ARG A 185 37.07 4.24 -1.23
CA ARG A 185 36.72 5.36 -0.35
C ARG A 185 35.53 4.98 0.55
N PRO A 186 35.69 5.04 1.89
CA PRO A 186 34.56 4.86 2.80
C PRO A 186 33.45 5.88 2.56
N THR A 187 32.21 5.44 2.69
CA THR A 187 31.03 6.30 2.58
C THR A 187 30.83 7.09 3.87
N ASP A 188 30.83 8.42 3.78
CA ASP A 188 30.56 9.29 4.92
C ASP A 188 29.08 9.22 5.37
N SER A 189 28.85 9.34 6.68
CA SER A 189 27.50 9.19 7.27
C SER A 189 26.55 10.30 6.86
N ASP A 190 27.02 11.56 6.91
CA ASP A 190 26.19 12.73 6.64
C ASP A 190 25.90 12.86 5.14
N LEU A 191 26.90 12.54 4.32
CA LEU A 191 26.73 12.33 2.88
C LEU A 191 25.65 11.28 2.62
N LEU A 192 25.80 10.06 3.14
CA LEU A 192 24.86 8.98 2.84
C LEU A 192 23.44 9.32 3.29
N SER A 193 23.28 9.87 4.50
CA SER A 193 21.98 10.30 5.02
C SER A 193 21.30 11.32 4.10
N ARG A 194 22.05 12.35 3.66
CA ARG A 194 21.54 13.39 2.77
C ARG A 194 21.16 12.83 1.40
N GLU A 195 22.03 12.06 0.76
CA GLU A 195 21.78 11.54 -0.60
C GLU A 195 20.58 10.57 -0.63
N LEU A 196 20.44 9.72 0.40
CA LEU A 196 19.25 8.85 0.53
C LEU A 196 17.98 9.66 0.79
N GLY A 197 18.08 10.76 1.55
CA GLY A 197 16.97 11.67 1.80
C GLY A 197 16.49 12.44 0.56
N ILE A 198 17.37 12.67 -0.43
CA ILE A 198 17.00 13.31 -1.70
C ILE A 198 16.08 12.42 -2.53
N VAL A 199 16.39 11.12 -2.62
CA VAL A 199 15.66 10.18 -3.48
C VAL A 199 14.43 9.56 -2.81
N ALA A 200 14.32 9.66 -1.48
CA ALA A 200 13.25 9.03 -0.71
C ALA A 200 11.95 9.88 -0.72
N PRO A 201 10.79 9.29 -1.09
CA PRO A 201 9.48 9.91 -0.91
C PRO A 201 9.21 10.32 0.54
N ALA A 202 8.25 11.22 0.77
CA ALA A 202 7.96 11.75 2.11
C ALA A 202 7.61 10.64 3.11
N GLU A 203 6.80 9.68 2.68
CA GLU A 203 6.33 8.54 3.45
C GLU A 203 7.49 7.59 3.76
N ALA A 204 8.37 7.33 2.78
CA ALA A 204 9.56 6.51 2.98
C ALA A 204 10.57 7.18 3.93
N ARG A 205 10.71 8.52 3.88
CA ARG A 205 11.52 9.28 4.84
C ARG A 205 10.96 9.18 6.25
N ALA A 206 9.65 9.34 6.41
CA ALA A 206 8.98 9.18 7.69
C ALA A 206 9.17 7.76 8.25
N ALA A 207 8.90 6.73 7.44
CA ALA A 207 9.08 5.33 7.82
C ALA A 207 10.55 5.02 8.20
N TRP A 208 11.52 5.52 7.42
CA TRP A 208 12.93 5.32 7.74
C TRP A 208 13.34 6.01 9.05
N SER A 209 12.76 7.17 9.36
CA SER A 209 13.01 7.88 10.62
C SER A 209 12.34 7.21 11.83
N GLU A 210 11.11 6.75 11.67
CA GLU A 210 10.29 6.24 12.79
C GLU A 210 10.49 4.74 13.05
N GLN A 211 10.66 3.96 11.99
CA GLN A 211 10.71 2.49 12.02
C GLN A 211 12.12 1.95 11.73
N GLY A 212 13.05 2.82 11.31
CA GLY A 212 14.43 2.47 11.03
C GLY A 212 14.68 1.84 9.67
N ALA A 213 13.64 1.58 8.87
CA ALA A 213 13.73 1.01 7.54
C ALA A 213 12.60 1.51 6.62
N ALA A 214 12.86 1.54 5.32
CA ALA A 214 11.85 1.83 4.30
C ALA A 214 12.26 1.19 2.97
N THR A 215 11.30 0.82 2.13
CA THR A 215 11.56 0.38 0.76
C THR A 215 10.70 1.17 -0.21
N PHE A 216 11.30 1.61 -1.31
CA PHE A 216 10.61 2.33 -2.39
C PHE A 216 11.36 2.13 -3.71
N ALA A 217 10.82 2.65 -4.80
CA ALA A 217 11.50 2.65 -6.10
C ALA A 217 11.47 4.04 -6.74
N TYR A 218 12.60 4.46 -7.31
CA TYR A 218 12.74 5.75 -8.01
C TYR A 218 13.39 5.56 -9.38
N GLY A 219 13.40 6.60 -10.22
CA GLY A 219 14.10 6.64 -11.49
C GLY A 219 15.32 7.57 -11.43
N ASP A 220 16.38 7.21 -12.13
CA ASP A 220 17.62 8.02 -12.22
C ASP A 220 17.90 8.49 -13.66
N GLY A 221 16.88 8.49 -14.52
CA GLY A 221 16.98 8.83 -15.94
C GLY A 221 17.53 7.71 -16.83
N ALA A 222 18.33 6.78 -16.28
CA ALA A 222 18.87 5.63 -17.01
C ALA A 222 18.06 4.34 -16.76
N GLY A 223 17.28 4.28 -15.68
CA GLY A 223 16.35 3.20 -15.40
C GLY A 223 15.67 3.38 -14.04
N ARG A 224 15.09 2.29 -13.53
CA ARG A 224 14.53 2.28 -12.18
C ARG A 224 15.43 1.58 -11.18
N ILE A 225 15.29 2.00 -9.93
CA ILE A 225 16.08 1.50 -8.82
C ILE A 225 15.12 1.22 -7.67
N ARG A 226 15.17 0.00 -7.13
CA ARG A 226 14.53 -0.32 -5.84
C ARG A 226 15.52 0.00 -4.73
N ALA A 227 15.18 0.95 -3.86
CA ALA A 227 15.96 1.29 -2.69
C ALA A 227 15.33 0.67 -1.45
N THR A 228 16.14 -0.03 -0.66
CA THR A 228 15.80 -0.40 0.71
C THR A 228 16.76 0.32 1.64
N LEU A 229 16.22 1.23 2.44
CA LEU A 229 16.93 2.00 3.45
C LEU A 229 16.91 1.27 4.79
N GLY A 230 17.96 1.44 5.57
CA GLY A 230 18.07 0.91 6.92
C GLY A 230 19.06 1.67 7.77
N ARG A 231 19.28 1.19 8.99
CA ARG A 231 20.35 1.63 9.87
C ARG A 231 21.06 0.41 10.47
N ASP A 232 22.37 0.50 10.66
CA ASP A 232 23.15 -0.43 11.48
C ASP A 232 23.94 0.33 12.54
N GLU A 233 24.81 -0.36 13.29
CA GLU A 233 25.63 0.24 14.36
C GLU A 233 26.53 1.39 13.87
N ARG A 234 26.86 1.44 12.58
CA ARG A 234 27.70 2.48 11.97
C ARG A 234 26.89 3.66 11.46
N GLY A 235 25.57 3.51 11.34
CA GLY A 235 24.66 4.57 10.91
C GLY A 235 23.81 4.16 9.70
N PRO A 236 23.49 5.12 8.80
CA PRO A 236 22.72 4.85 7.59
C PRO A 236 23.27 3.72 6.72
N ARG A 237 22.37 2.94 6.13
CA ARG A 237 22.70 1.96 5.09
C ARG A 237 21.61 1.89 4.04
N ALA A 238 21.97 1.47 2.84
CA ALA A 238 21.02 1.21 1.77
C ALA A 238 21.46 0.04 0.90
N SER A 239 20.48 -0.67 0.35
CA SER A 239 20.68 -1.53 -0.82
C SER A 239 19.87 -0.99 -1.98
N LEU A 240 20.53 -0.76 -3.12
CA LEU A 240 19.92 -0.29 -4.35
C LEU A 240 19.95 -1.42 -5.37
N ARG A 241 18.80 -1.89 -5.82
CA ARG A 241 18.69 -2.88 -6.89
C ARG A 241 18.38 -2.19 -8.20
N LEU A 242 19.24 -2.40 -9.20
CA LEU A 242 19.00 -1.91 -10.56
C LEU A 242 17.91 -2.75 -11.21
N LEU A 243 16.81 -2.09 -11.56
CA LEU A 243 15.67 -2.71 -12.22
C LEU A 243 15.80 -2.54 -13.73
N HIS A 244 15.64 -3.65 -14.45
CA HIS A 244 15.69 -3.67 -15.91
C HIS A 244 14.28 -3.42 -16.45
N GLY A 245 14.21 -2.86 -17.65
CA GLY A 245 13.04 -2.20 -18.24
C GLY A 245 11.80 -3.07 -18.49
N GLU A 246 11.07 -2.74 -19.56
CA GLU A 246 9.72 -3.24 -19.82
C GLU A 246 9.57 -4.78 -19.76
N GLY A 247 8.35 -5.22 -19.43
CA GLY A 247 7.97 -6.63 -19.53
C GLY A 247 8.22 -7.17 -20.96
N PRO A 248 8.80 -8.37 -21.10
CA PRO A 248 8.98 -8.99 -22.40
C PRO A 248 7.62 -9.38 -23.00
N PRO A 249 7.50 -9.51 -24.34
CA PRO A 249 6.35 -10.17 -24.96
C PRO A 249 6.12 -11.58 -24.42
N LEU A 250 4.85 -12.03 -24.37
CA LEU A 250 4.47 -13.34 -23.83
C LEU A 250 5.14 -14.49 -24.58
N GLU A 251 5.33 -14.34 -25.89
CA GLU A 251 5.96 -15.34 -26.76
C GLU A 251 7.41 -15.62 -26.34
N ARG A 252 8.13 -14.60 -25.86
CA ARG A 252 9.51 -14.76 -25.35
C ARG A 252 9.55 -15.56 -24.05
N LEU A 253 8.43 -15.66 -23.34
CA LEU A 253 8.27 -16.50 -22.15
C LEU A 253 7.64 -17.86 -22.48
N GLY A 254 7.28 -18.14 -23.74
CA GLY A 254 6.51 -19.35 -24.08
C GLY A 254 5.07 -19.33 -23.54
N LEU A 255 4.56 -18.14 -23.18
CA LEU A 255 3.21 -17.94 -22.62
C LEU A 255 2.23 -17.40 -23.67
N GLY A 256 2.47 -17.63 -24.96
CA GLY A 256 1.61 -17.12 -26.03
C GLY A 256 0.15 -17.56 -25.90
N ALA A 257 -0.11 -18.79 -25.44
CA ALA A 257 -1.46 -19.30 -25.23
C ALA A 257 -2.19 -18.66 -24.03
N ALA A 258 -1.46 -18.12 -23.04
CA ALA A 258 -2.04 -17.44 -21.88
C ALA A 258 -2.78 -16.14 -22.25
N VAL A 259 -2.62 -15.71 -23.50
CA VAL A 259 -3.33 -14.56 -24.07
C VAL A 259 -4.84 -14.69 -24.02
N GLU A 260 -5.37 -15.91 -24.13
CA GLU A 260 -6.82 -16.16 -24.10
C GLU A 260 -7.41 -15.85 -22.72
N TRP A 261 -6.65 -16.06 -21.65
CA TRP A 261 -7.06 -15.73 -20.29
C TRP A 261 -7.25 -14.23 -20.09
N LEU A 262 -6.57 -13.41 -20.88
CA LEU A 262 -6.62 -11.94 -20.77
C LEU A 262 -7.91 -11.34 -21.34
N GLU A 263 -8.73 -12.12 -22.03
CA GLU A 263 -10.07 -11.69 -22.47
C GLU A 263 -11.18 -12.02 -21.45
N GLY A 264 -10.86 -12.87 -20.47
CA GLY A 264 -11.82 -13.36 -19.48
C GLY A 264 -12.00 -12.45 -18.26
N ARG A 265 -12.80 -12.93 -17.32
CA ARG A 265 -12.93 -12.44 -15.95
C ARG A 265 -12.59 -13.58 -15.01
N GLY A 266 -11.93 -13.31 -13.89
CA GLY A 266 -11.47 -14.34 -12.97
C GLY A 266 -10.02 -14.14 -12.54
N LEU A 267 -9.42 -15.19 -11.98
CA LEU A 267 -8.12 -15.12 -11.31
C LEU A 267 -7.01 -15.80 -12.13
N ILE A 268 -5.89 -15.09 -12.29
CA ILE A 268 -4.62 -15.64 -12.77
C ILE A 268 -3.59 -15.54 -11.64
N VAL A 269 -3.06 -16.69 -11.20
CA VAL A 269 -2.06 -16.76 -10.12
C VAL A 269 -0.67 -17.04 -10.67
N ILE A 270 0.29 -16.18 -10.34
CA ILE A 270 1.71 -16.38 -10.67
C ILE A 270 2.45 -16.82 -9.41
N ALA A 271 2.75 -18.10 -9.32
CA ALA A 271 3.42 -18.71 -8.18
C ALA A 271 4.93 -18.85 -8.43
N GLY A 272 5.74 -18.80 -7.38
CA GLY A 272 7.17 -19.11 -7.48
C GLY A 272 7.99 -18.55 -6.32
N PRO A 273 9.17 -19.12 -6.03
CA PRO A 273 10.08 -18.56 -5.02
C PRO A 273 10.62 -17.19 -5.44
N SER A 274 11.30 -16.51 -4.52
CA SER A 274 12.03 -15.26 -4.83
C SER A 274 13.06 -15.50 -5.93
N GLY A 275 13.10 -14.61 -6.92
CA GLY A 275 14.01 -14.74 -8.07
C GLY A 275 13.54 -15.69 -9.20
N ALA A 276 12.39 -16.36 -9.07
CA ALA A 276 11.87 -17.26 -10.11
C ALA A 276 11.45 -16.55 -11.41
N GLY A 277 11.22 -15.24 -11.36
CA GLY A 277 10.77 -14.44 -12.51
C GLY A 277 9.32 -13.97 -12.46
N LYS A 278 8.64 -14.06 -11.29
CA LYS A 278 7.26 -13.60 -11.09
C LYS A 278 7.01 -12.17 -11.59
N THR A 279 7.85 -11.21 -11.18
CA THR A 279 7.73 -9.81 -11.62
C THR A 279 7.82 -9.70 -13.15
N THR A 280 8.74 -10.44 -13.78
CA THR A 280 8.88 -10.46 -15.25
C THR A 280 7.66 -11.06 -15.94
N THR A 281 7.12 -12.16 -15.41
CA THR A 281 5.89 -12.80 -15.91
C THR A 281 4.69 -11.86 -15.77
N LEU A 282 4.53 -11.23 -14.60
CA LEU A 282 3.46 -10.28 -14.35
C LEU A 282 3.55 -9.11 -15.34
N ALA A 283 4.74 -8.52 -15.49
CA ALA A 283 4.94 -7.43 -16.43
C ALA A 283 4.67 -7.84 -17.89
N ALA A 284 4.98 -9.07 -18.29
CA ALA A 284 4.62 -9.57 -19.63
C ALA A 284 3.11 -9.64 -19.84
N LEU A 285 2.36 -10.12 -18.85
CA LEU A 285 0.89 -10.19 -18.89
C LEU A 285 0.26 -8.79 -18.88
N VAL A 286 0.75 -7.89 -18.03
CA VAL A 286 0.29 -6.50 -17.95
C VAL A 286 0.57 -5.74 -19.24
N ARG A 287 1.76 -5.91 -19.83
CA ARG A 287 2.08 -5.39 -21.16
C ARG A 287 1.08 -5.89 -22.20
N ALA A 288 0.78 -7.19 -22.22
CA ALA A 288 -0.16 -7.76 -23.15
C ALA A 288 -1.59 -7.19 -22.99
N LEU A 289 -2.03 -6.89 -21.78
CA LEU A 289 -3.29 -6.17 -21.52
C LEU A 289 -3.26 -4.73 -22.06
N GLY A 290 -2.16 -4.00 -21.84
CA GLY A 290 -1.97 -2.65 -22.38
C GLY A 290 -1.93 -2.61 -23.91
N ASP A 291 -1.27 -3.58 -24.55
CA ASP A 291 -1.24 -3.73 -26.01
C ASP A 291 -2.65 -3.96 -26.59
N ARG A 292 -3.56 -4.53 -25.79
CA ARG A 292 -4.99 -4.71 -26.10
C ARG A 292 -5.86 -3.52 -25.72
N ARG A 293 -5.26 -2.44 -25.21
CA ARG A 293 -5.94 -1.22 -24.73
C ARG A 293 -6.97 -1.50 -23.63
N LYS A 294 -6.77 -2.54 -22.82
CA LYS A 294 -7.57 -2.77 -21.61
C LYS A 294 -7.16 -1.73 -20.57
N MET A 295 -8.14 -1.24 -19.80
CA MET A 295 -7.88 -0.39 -18.64
C MET A 295 -7.35 -1.26 -17.50
N VAL A 296 -6.09 -1.06 -17.12
CA VAL A 296 -5.43 -1.87 -16.09
C VAL A 296 -5.05 -0.97 -14.93
N VAL A 297 -5.36 -1.41 -13.71
CA VAL A 297 -4.83 -0.78 -12.50
C VAL A 297 -3.92 -1.76 -11.78
N THR A 298 -2.67 -1.37 -11.56
CA THR A 298 -1.71 -2.17 -10.77
C THR A 298 -1.55 -1.60 -9.37
N LEU A 299 -1.53 -2.49 -8.38
CA LEU A 299 -1.30 -2.17 -6.98
C LEU A 299 -0.04 -2.93 -6.55
N GLU A 300 1.06 -2.22 -6.35
CA GLU A 300 2.40 -2.81 -6.14
C GLU A 300 3.10 -2.18 -4.92
N ASP A 301 4.03 -2.92 -4.30
CA ASP A 301 4.80 -2.45 -3.14
C ASP A 301 6.29 -2.86 -3.28
N PRO A 302 7.16 -2.01 -3.85
CA PRO A 302 6.85 -0.87 -4.72
C PRO A 302 6.70 -1.29 -6.20
N ILE A 303 6.36 -0.35 -7.08
CA ILE A 303 6.33 -0.58 -8.55
C ILE A 303 7.75 -0.87 -9.05
N GLU A 304 7.98 -2.07 -9.58
CA GLU A 304 9.30 -2.49 -10.07
C GLU A 304 9.48 -2.23 -11.57
N ILE A 305 8.47 -2.51 -12.39
CA ILE A 305 8.51 -2.34 -13.85
C ILE A 305 7.47 -1.31 -14.26
N VAL A 306 7.87 -0.31 -15.06
CA VAL A 306 6.95 0.71 -15.57
C VAL A 306 6.45 0.30 -16.94
N HIS A 307 5.14 0.45 -17.12
CA HIS A 307 4.46 0.23 -18.39
C HIS A 307 4.16 1.56 -19.05
N ALA A 308 4.54 1.70 -20.32
CA ALA A 308 4.37 2.95 -21.07
C ALA A 308 2.94 3.15 -21.61
N ALA A 309 2.11 2.10 -21.65
CA ALA A 309 0.79 2.20 -22.24
C ALA A 309 -0.12 3.11 -21.38
N PRO A 310 -0.81 4.09 -21.98
CA PRO A 310 -1.63 5.06 -21.24
C PRO A 310 -2.86 4.44 -20.59
N SER A 311 -3.25 3.22 -20.97
CA SER A 311 -4.34 2.47 -20.35
C SER A 311 -3.91 1.71 -19.09
N ILE A 312 -2.66 1.84 -18.66
CA ILE A 312 -2.13 1.19 -17.46
C ILE A 312 -1.86 2.26 -16.40
N SER A 313 -2.64 2.24 -15.32
CA SER A 313 -2.43 3.07 -14.13
C SER A 313 -1.71 2.25 -13.06
N GLN A 314 -0.51 2.67 -12.66
CA GLN A 314 0.28 1.96 -11.66
C GLN A 314 0.33 2.71 -10.34
N CYS A 315 -0.18 2.07 -9.29
CA CYS A 315 -0.27 2.61 -7.94
C CYS A 315 0.70 1.89 -7.00
N ALA A 316 1.61 2.65 -6.40
CA ALA A 316 2.44 2.15 -5.32
C ALA A 316 1.66 2.24 -4.00
N VAL A 317 1.48 1.10 -3.32
CA VAL A 317 0.83 1.06 -2.00
C VAL A 317 1.71 1.76 -0.96
N GLY A 318 1.08 2.54 -0.09
CA GLY A 318 1.74 3.43 0.88
C GLY A 318 2.21 4.77 0.29
N ASN A 319 2.18 4.95 -1.04
CA ASN A 319 2.55 6.21 -1.70
C ASN A 319 1.40 6.81 -2.51
N HIS A 320 0.90 6.09 -3.52
CA HIS A 320 -0.22 6.54 -4.37
C HIS A 320 -1.58 6.15 -3.78
N VAL A 321 -1.66 5.00 -3.10
CA VAL A 321 -2.86 4.50 -2.40
C VAL A 321 -2.46 4.00 -1.02
N ALA A 322 -3.34 4.12 -0.03
CA ALA A 322 -3.00 3.77 1.35
C ALA A 322 -2.84 2.25 1.56
N THR A 323 -3.69 1.45 0.91
CA THR A 323 -3.74 -0.02 1.07
C THR A 323 -4.10 -0.70 -0.24
N PHE A 324 -3.88 -2.00 -0.36
CA PHE A 324 -4.34 -2.77 -1.52
C PHE A 324 -5.86 -2.72 -1.65
N ARG A 325 -6.62 -2.88 -0.54
CA ARG A 325 -8.09 -2.83 -0.60
C ARG A 325 -8.63 -1.47 -1.05
N SER A 326 -8.05 -0.37 -0.56
CA SER A 326 -8.46 0.97 -1.00
C SER A 326 -8.10 1.20 -2.48
N GLY A 327 -6.95 0.69 -2.94
CA GLY A 327 -6.56 0.68 -4.34
C GLY A 327 -7.53 -0.13 -5.23
N VAL A 328 -8.05 -1.26 -4.76
CA VAL A 328 -9.07 -2.04 -5.49
C VAL A 328 -10.37 -1.24 -5.61
N GLY A 329 -10.82 -0.62 -4.52
CA GLY A 329 -12.01 0.24 -4.56
C GLY A 329 -11.88 1.42 -5.54
N PHE A 330 -10.68 2.00 -5.63
CA PHE A 330 -10.34 3.00 -6.64
C PHE A 330 -10.39 2.41 -8.06
N ALA A 331 -9.73 1.27 -8.30
CA ALA A 331 -9.68 0.62 -9.61
C ALA A 331 -11.06 0.27 -10.17
N MET A 332 -11.97 -0.19 -9.32
CA MET A 332 -13.36 -0.49 -9.71
C MET A 332 -14.11 0.75 -10.19
N ARG A 333 -13.88 1.91 -9.56
CA ARG A 333 -14.54 3.18 -9.94
C ARG A 333 -13.95 3.80 -11.20
N GLU A 334 -12.66 3.57 -11.45
CA GLU A 334 -11.99 3.94 -12.70
C GLU A 334 -12.46 3.09 -13.90
N GLY A 335 -13.26 2.04 -13.66
CA GLY A 335 -13.73 1.15 -14.71
C GLY A 335 -12.62 0.23 -15.24
N ALA A 336 -11.72 -0.23 -14.36
CA ALA A 336 -10.66 -1.16 -14.73
C ALA A 336 -11.23 -2.45 -15.34
N ASP A 337 -10.68 -2.87 -16.48
CA ASP A 337 -10.91 -4.19 -17.05
C ASP A 337 -10.15 -5.26 -16.28
N ALA A 338 -8.94 -4.92 -15.82
CA ALA A 338 -8.08 -5.80 -15.05
C ALA A 338 -7.46 -5.11 -13.84
N ILE A 339 -7.42 -5.81 -12.71
CA ILE A 339 -6.83 -5.36 -11.46
C ILE A 339 -5.65 -6.26 -11.13
N VAL A 340 -4.48 -5.66 -10.99
CA VAL A 340 -3.24 -6.38 -10.72
C VAL A 340 -2.85 -6.14 -9.28
N ILE A 341 -2.79 -7.21 -8.49
CA ILE A 341 -2.25 -7.19 -7.14
C ILE A 341 -0.83 -7.73 -7.21
N GLY A 342 0.16 -6.95 -6.78
CA GLY A 342 1.58 -7.30 -6.84
C GLY A 342 1.93 -8.59 -6.08
N THR A 343 2.66 -8.48 -4.98
CA THR A 343 3.00 -9.68 -4.17
C THR A 343 2.03 -9.82 -3.01
N VAL A 344 1.26 -10.92 -2.98
CA VAL A 344 0.29 -11.21 -1.93
C VAL A 344 1.00 -11.83 -0.72
N THR A 345 1.48 -10.99 0.18
CA THR A 345 2.15 -11.41 1.43
C THR A 345 1.37 -11.05 2.68
N THR A 346 0.42 -10.12 2.60
CA THR A 346 -0.35 -9.59 3.73
C THR A 346 -1.83 -10.00 3.66
N GLU A 347 -2.54 -9.88 4.77
CA GLU A 347 -4.01 -10.04 4.82
C GLU A 347 -4.71 -9.01 3.92
N ASP A 348 -4.28 -7.75 3.95
CA ASP A 348 -4.84 -6.68 3.11
C ASP A 348 -4.72 -6.99 1.61
N ALA A 349 -3.56 -7.50 1.15
CA ALA A 349 -3.39 -7.92 -0.24
C ALA A 349 -4.26 -9.13 -0.60
N ALA A 350 -4.38 -10.11 0.31
CA ALA A 350 -5.22 -11.29 0.07
C ALA A 350 -6.71 -10.91 -0.01
N ALA A 351 -7.18 -10.05 0.90
CA ALA A 351 -8.55 -9.54 0.89
C ALA A 351 -8.82 -8.71 -0.36
N ALA A 352 -7.86 -7.90 -0.82
CA ALA A 352 -7.96 -7.14 -2.07
C ALA A 352 -8.17 -8.04 -3.30
N VAL A 353 -7.48 -9.19 -3.38
CA VAL A 353 -7.71 -10.18 -4.44
C VAL A 353 -9.15 -10.69 -4.41
N ILE A 354 -9.66 -11.06 -3.23
CA ILE A 354 -11.03 -11.58 -3.08
C ILE A 354 -12.06 -10.51 -3.44
N ASP A 355 -11.89 -9.26 -3.00
CA ASP A 355 -12.79 -8.16 -3.32
C ASP A 355 -12.83 -7.90 -4.84
N ALA A 356 -11.66 -7.84 -5.49
CA ALA A 356 -11.55 -7.65 -6.94
C ALA A 356 -12.25 -8.76 -7.73
N LEU A 357 -12.07 -10.01 -7.29
CA LEU A 357 -12.65 -11.20 -7.89
C LEU A 357 -14.17 -11.27 -7.70
N ALA A 358 -14.66 -10.92 -6.50
CA ALA A 358 -16.09 -10.83 -6.21
C ALA A 358 -16.77 -9.72 -7.03
N GLY A 359 -16.04 -8.64 -7.35
CA GLY A 359 -16.48 -7.60 -8.27
C GLY A 359 -16.51 -8.03 -9.75
N GLY A 360 -16.08 -9.25 -10.07
CA GLY A 360 -16.11 -9.79 -11.43
C GLY A 360 -15.01 -9.26 -12.36
N HIS A 361 -13.87 -8.80 -11.83
CA HIS A 361 -12.75 -8.30 -12.64
C HIS A 361 -11.85 -9.44 -13.10
N LEU A 362 -11.03 -9.18 -14.12
CA LEU A 362 -9.82 -9.98 -14.32
C LEU A 362 -8.81 -9.59 -13.24
N VAL A 363 -8.34 -10.56 -12.46
CA VAL A 363 -7.40 -10.34 -11.36
C VAL A 363 -6.12 -11.10 -11.61
N LEU A 364 -4.99 -10.40 -11.59
CA LEU A 364 -3.65 -11.01 -11.65
C LEU A 364 -3.00 -10.85 -10.28
N ALA A 365 -2.49 -11.93 -9.72
CA ALA A 365 -1.83 -11.90 -8.42
C ALA A 365 -0.53 -12.72 -8.43
N THR A 366 0.53 -12.20 -7.81
CA THR A 366 1.75 -12.99 -7.57
C THR A 366 1.82 -13.47 -6.12
N VAL A 367 2.22 -14.72 -5.93
CA VAL A 367 2.32 -15.33 -4.59
C VAL A 367 3.66 -16.03 -4.42
N PRO A 368 4.43 -15.73 -3.36
CA PRO A 368 5.64 -16.47 -3.02
C PRO A 368 5.29 -17.89 -2.53
N ALA A 369 5.37 -18.86 -3.43
CA ALA A 369 5.07 -20.26 -3.14
C ALA A 369 5.82 -21.18 -4.13
N PRO A 370 6.13 -22.43 -3.75
CA PRO A 370 6.81 -23.38 -4.63
C PRO A 370 5.91 -23.93 -5.76
N SER A 371 4.59 -23.84 -5.62
CA SER A 371 3.62 -24.30 -6.63
C SER A 371 2.33 -23.48 -6.60
N ALA A 372 1.54 -23.57 -7.66
CA ALA A 372 0.26 -22.89 -7.78
C ALA A 372 -0.76 -23.29 -6.70
N ARG A 373 -0.84 -24.58 -6.37
CA ARG A 373 -1.72 -25.08 -5.29
C ARG A 373 -1.36 -24.43 -3.95
N VAL A 374 -0.07 -24.45 -3.60
CA VAL A 374 0.42 -23.88 -2.34
C VAL A 374 0.24 -22.36 -2.34
N ALA A 375 0.37 -21.69 -3.49
CA ALA A 375 0.08 -20.26 -3.62
C ALA A 375 -1.37 -19.92 -3.23
N ILE A 376 -2.34 -20.67 -3.75
CA ILE A 376 -3.76 -20.45 -3.44
C ILE A 376 -4.01 -20.74 -1.95
N GLU A 377 -3.52 -21.85 -1.41
CA GLU A 377 -3.65 -22.19 0.02
C GLU A 377 -3.06 -21.08 0.92
N HIS A 378 -1.82 -20.64 0.65
CA HIS A 378 -1.16 -19.56 1.38
C HIS A 378 -1.93 -18.23 1.30
N MET A 379 -2.47 -17.90 0.13
CA MET A 379 -3.29 -16.69 -0.03
C MET A 379 -4.53 -16.77 0.86
N LEU A 380 -5.24 -17.90 0.86
CA LEU A 380 -6.45 -18.10 1.66
C LEU A 380 -6.17 -18.12 3.16
N ASP A 381 -5.05 -18.69 3.60
CA ASP A 381 -4.68 -18.78 5.03
C ASP A 381 -4.43 -17.42 5.69
N ARG A 382 -4.15 -16.38 4.88
CA ARG A 382 -4.00 -14.99 5.34
C ARG A 382 -5.32 -14.34 5.71
N LEU A 383 -6.43 -14.87 5.23
CA LEU A 383 -7.76 -14.33 5.52
C LEU A 383 -8.25 -14.78 6.91
N PRO A 384 -9.16 -14.02 7.54
CA PRO A 384 -9.86 -14.45 8.75
C PRO A 384 -10.58 -15.79 8.54
N ALA A 385 -10.57 -16.66 9.55
CA ALA A 385 -11.08 -18.03 9.44
C ALA A 385 -12.52 -18.12 8.87
N GLY A 386 -13.40 -17.20 9.28
CA GLY A 386 -14.80 -17.15 8.81
C GLY A 386 -14.98 -16.82 7.32
N GLN A 387 -13.95 -16.31 6.64
CA GLN A 387 -14.00 -15.93 5.22
C GLN A 387 -13.34 -16.96 4.30
N ARG A 388 -12.52 -17.88 4.85
CA ARG A 388 -11.65 -18.77 4.05
C ARG A 388 -12.42 -19.71 3.14
N GLU A 389 -13.53 -20.28 3.63
CA GLU A 389 -14.30 -21.25 2.87
C GLU A 389 -15.01 -20.59 1.68
N THR A 390 -15.65 -19.43 1.91
CA THR A 390 -16.26 -18.64 0.84
C THR A 390 -15.23 -18.16 -0.17
N ALA A 391 -14.07 -17.69 0.29
CA ALA A 391 -12.97 -17.27 -0.59
C ALA A 391 -12.41 -18.44 -1.41
N ARG A 392 -12.32 -19.64 -0.82
CA ARG A 392 -11.89 -20.86 -1.52
C ARG A 392 -12.84 -21.24 -2.65
N ALA A 393 -14.14 -21.23 -2.38
CA ALA A 393 -15.16 -21.50 -3.40
C ALA A 393 -15.04 -20.50 -4.56
N LEU A 394 -14.98 -19.19 -4.24
CA LEU A 394 -14.84 -18.13 -5.23
C LEU A 394 -13.57 -18.29 -6.10
N CYS A 395 -12.43 -18.56 -5.47
CA CYS A 395 -11.17 -18.78 -6.19
C CYS A 395 -11.26 -20.01 -7.10
N THR A 396 -11.92 -21.08 -6.65
CA THR A 396 -12.06 -22.32 -7.43
C THR A 396 -12.91 -22.10 -8.67
N ASP A 397 -14.05 -21.41 -8.51
CA ASP A 397 -15.00 -21.17 -9.59
C ASP A 397 -14.46 -20.18 -10.64
N GLN A 398 -13.59 -19.25 -10.22
CA GLN A 398 -13.08 -18.19 -11.09
C GLN A 398 -11.61 -18.34 -11.48
N LEU A 399 -10.94 -19.44 -11.16
CA LEU A 399 -9.53 -19.64 -11.55
C LEU A 399 -9.41 -19.84 -13.06
N LEU A 400 -8.87 -18.86 -13.77
CA LEU A 400 -8.60 -18.95 -15.20
C LEU A 400 -7.34 -19.78 -15.48
N GLY A 401 -6.29 -19.48 -14.72
CA GLY A 401 -5.01 -20.12 -14.93
C GLY A 401 -3.98 -19.82 -13.85
N THR A 402 -2.91 -20.61 -13.88
CA THR A 402 -1.78 -20.51 -12.97
C THR A 402 -0.49 -20.58 -13.78
N VAL A 403 0.49 -19.77 -13.39
CA VAL A 403 1.81 -19.74 -14.02
C VAL A 403 2.87 -19.90 -12.94
N THR A 404 3.66 -20.96 -13.02
CA THR A 404 4.79 -21.19 -12.12
C THR A 404 6.09 -21.18 -12.92
N PRO A 405 6.88 -20.08 -12.88
CA PRO A 405 8.19 -20.05 -13.51
C PRO A 405 9.14 -21.00 -12.79
N VAL A 406 9.70 -21.95 -13.52
CA VAL A 406 10.70 -22.91 -13.05
C VAL A 406 12.05 -22.50 -13.64
N VAL A 407 13.03 -22.27 -12.77
CA VAL A 407 14.42 -22.07 -13.20
C VAL A 407 15.05 -23.46 -13.36
N ALA A 408 15.28 -23.88 -14.59
CA ALA A 408 15.93 -25.15 -14.89
C ALA A 408 17.41 -25.12 -14.48
N LYS A 409 18.00 -26.30 -14.23
CA LYS A 409 19.38 -26.45 -13.75
C LYS A 409 20.46 -25.84 -14.67
N ASN A 410 20.14 -25.62 -15.94
CA ASN A 410 21.00 -24.97 -16.94
C ASN A 410 20.81 -23.44 -16.99
N GLY A 411 20.05 -22.85 -16.06
CA GLY A 411 19.71 -21.43 -16.04
C GLY A 411 18.58 -21.02 -16.99
N ASN A 412 18.06 -21.95 -17.80
CA ASN A 412 16.94 -21.69 -18.69
C ASN A 412 15.63 -21.64 -17.90
N ARG A 413 14.67 -20.80 -18.30
CA ARG A 413 13.38 -20.67 -17.59
C ARG A 413 12.29 -21.41 -18.36
N THR A 414 11.62 -22.33 -17.69
CA THR A 414 10.40 -23.00 -18.18
C THR A 414 9.22 -22.55 -17.35
N PHE A 415 7.99 -22.71 -17.84
CA PHE A 415 6.79 -22.34 -17.10
C PHE A 415 5.87 -23.54 -16.99
N GLU A 416 5.43 -23.85 -15.77
CA GLU A 416 4.27 -24.72 -15.57
C GLU A 416 3.03 -23.85 -15.69
N VAL A 417 2.22 -24.16 -16.69
CA VAL A 417 1.01 -23.41 -17.04
C VAL A 417 -0.17 -24.36 -16.80
N GLY A 418 -1.00 -24.07 -15.82
CA GLY A 418 -2.23 -24.84 -15.55
C GLY A 418 -3.45 -23.98 -15.80
N GLY A 419 -4.39 -24.43 -16.64
CA GLY A 419 -5.67 -23.76 -16.88
C GLY A 419 -6.82 -24.76 -16.93
N LEU A 420 -8.04 -24.32 -16.62
CA LEU A 420 -9.25 -25.18 -16.60
C LEU A 420 -9.80 -25.51 -18.01
N GLY A 421 -9.11 -25.10 -19.09
CA GLY A 421 -9.56 -25.28 -20.48
C GLY A 421 -8.76 -26.30 -21.32
N GLY A 422 -7.84 -27.06 -20.72
CA GLY A 422 -7.02 -28.05 -21.43
C GLY A 422 -7.59 -29.46 -21.32
N GLY A 423 -8.76 -29.71 -21.91
CA GLY A 423 -9.21 -31.07 -22.20
C GLY A 423 -8.55 -31.59 -23.46
N SER A 424 -7.34 -32.15 -23.37
CA SER A 424 -6.86 -33.35 -24.08
C SER A 424 -5.45 -33.74 -23.61
#